data_AF-A0A2I0NER2-F1
#
_entry.id   AF-A0A2I0NER2-F1
#
_cell.length_a   1.000
_cell.length_b   1.000
_cell.length_c   1.000
_cell.angle_alpha   90.00
_cell.angle_beta   90.00
_cell.angle_gamma   90.00
#
_symmetry.space_group_name_H-M   'P 1'
#
loop_
_entity.id
_entity.type
_entity.pdbx_description
1 polymer ?
#
loop_
_entity_poly.entity_id
_entity_poly.type
_entity_poly.pdbx_seq_one_letter_code
_entity_poly.pdbx_strand_id
1 'polypeptide(L)'
;MRLFKGKGEDKRIRRRERSFIISYIEKNKAYVTDISDTGCKFFWEEGKENPSQVEAGSQLDFKLEMPGYYKKTLKYVHIPAKVIWLSQEDKCVFGGAEFPGELSEDLKDNIRQIVWHWNFLNSTFGSFMR
;
A
#
# COMPACT_ATOMS: atom_id res chain seq x y z
N MET A 1 8.76 33.34 -7.89
CA MET A 1 8.40 32.85 -6.55
C MET A 1 8.73 31.36 -6.48
N ARG A 2 9.87 30.96 -5.90
CA ARG A 2 10.27 29.53 -5.78
C ARG A 2 9.78 29.02 -4.43
N LEU A 3 8.80 28.13 -4.43
CA LEU A 3 8.34 27.44 -3.23
C LEU A 3 9.40 26.40 -2.85
N PHE A 4 10.12 26.67 -1.76
CA PHE A 4 10.95 25.70 -1.08
C PHE A 4 10.03 24.65 -0.45
N LYS A 5 9.67 23.60 -1.18
CA LYS A 5 9.10 22.37 -0.59
C LYS A 5 10.19 21.74 0.29
N GLY A 6 9.87 21.60 1.58
CA GLY A 6 10.86 21.37 2.64
C GLY A 6 11.54 20.02 2.55
N LYS A 7 12.87 20.01 2.72
CA LYS A 7 13.72 18.81 2.88
C LYS A 7 13.25 17.80 3.96
N GLY A 8 12.28 18.17 4.80
CA GLY A 8 11.69 17.34 5.85
C GLY A 8 10.52 16.46 5.40
N GLU A 9 9.67 16.91 4.47
CA GLU A 9 8.57 16.10 3.91
C GLU A 9 9.13 14.89 3.16
N ASP A 10 10.17 15.13 2.36
CA ASP A 10 10.82 14.11 1.54
C ASP A 10 11.44 12.98 2.38
N LYS A 11 11.95 13.30 3.58
CA LYS A 11 12.48 12.30 4.53
C LYS A 11 11.36 11.45 5.16
N ARG A 12 10.21 12.05 5.46
CA ARG A 12 9.05 11.34 6.04
C ARG A 12 8.43 10.38 5.02
N ILE A 13 8.24 10.83 3.78
CA ILE A 13 7.73 10.03 2.68
C ILE A 13 8.63 8.81 2.43
N ARG A 14 9.95 9.02 2.29
CA ARG A 14 10.91 7.93 2.08
C ARG A 14 11.00 6.93 3.24
N ARG A 15 10.77 7.37 4.49
CA ARG A 15 10.70 6.44 5.63
C ARG A 15 9.45 5.57 5.55
N ARG A 16 8.30 6.14 5.21
CA ARG A 16 7.05 5.37 5.06
C ARG A 16 7.09 4.40 3.90
N GLU A 17 7.64 4.80 2.76
CA GLU A 17 7.85 3.92 1.60
C GLU A 17 8.77 2.74 1.89
N ARG A 18 9.57 2.81 2.95
CA ARG A 18 10.38 1.68 3.45
C ARG A 18 9.66 0.82 4.47
N SER A 19 8.61 1.34 5.10
CA SER A 19 7.88 0.70 6.19
C SER A 19 6.55 0.09 5.75
N PHE A 20 6.06 0.38 4.55
CA PHE A 20 4.77 -0.11 4.04
C PHE A 20 4.88 -0.59 2.59
N ILE A 21 3.97 -1.48 2.21
CA ILE A 21 3.78 -1.88 0.82
C ILE A 21 3.04 -0.74 0.09
N ILE A 22 3.59 -0.26 -1.02
CA ILE A 22 2.97 0.81 -1.80
C ILE A 22 1.87 0.23 -2.67
N SER A 23 0.69 0.85 -2.63
CA SER A 23 -0.48 0.50 -3.42
C SER A 23 -1.06 1.74 -4.09
N TYR A 24 -1.92 1.54 -5.09
CA TYR A 24 -2.75 2.59 -5.64
C TYR A 24 -4.21 2.12 -5.70
N ILE A 25 -5.11 2.98 -5.24
CA ILE A 25 -6.56 2.81 -5.26
C ILE A 25 -7.13 3.98 -6.05
N GLU A 26 -7.83 3.72 -7.15
CA GLU A 26 -8.38 4.76 -8.04
C GLU A 26 -7.34 5.81 -8.51
N LYS A 27 -6.10 5.38 -8.76
CA LYS A 27 -4.93 6.21 -9.11
C LYS A 27 -4.36 7.04 -7.94
N ASN A 28 -4.95 6.95 -6.76
CA ASN A 28 -4.46 7.63 -5.56
C ASN A 28 -3.53 6.70 -4.79
N LYS A 29 -2.43 7.26 -4.29
CA LYS A 29 -1.44 6.47 -3.55
C LYS A 29 -2.01 6.04 -2.21
N ALA A 30 -1.93 4.75 -1.94
CA ALA A 30 -2.31 4.11 -0.70
C ALA A 30 -1.13 3.26 -0.17
N TYR A 31 -1.26 2.81 1.05
CA TYR A 31 -0.26 2.00 1.72
C TYR A 31 -0.94 0.80 2.33
N VAL A 32 -0.37 -0.38 2.11
CA VAL A 32 -0.81 -1.63 2.72
C VAL A 32 0.08 -1.90 3.92
N THR A 33 -0.56 -2.07 5.08
CA THR A 33 0.10 -2.29 6.39
C THR A 33 0.18 -3.77 6.73
N ASP A 34 -0.74 -4.57 6.19
CA ASP A 34 -0.84 -5.99 6.40
C ASP A 34 -1.55 -6.62 5.19
N ILE A 35 -1.08 -7.79 4.75
CA ILE A 35 -1.66 -8.51 3.61
C ILE A 35 -1.48 -10.01 3.78
N SER A 36 -2.53 -10.74 3.43
CA SER A 36 -2.62 -12.20 3.45
C SER A 36 -3.16 -12.70 2.10
N ASP A 37 -3.44 -13.98 1.98
CA ASP A 37 -4.15 -14.57 0.85
C ASP A 37 -5.66 -14.28 0.86
N THR A 38 -6.24 -13.87 2.00
CA THR A 38 -7.68 -13.59 2.15
C THR A 38 -8.02 -12.10 2.15
N GLY A 39 -7.05 -11.21 2.33
CA GLY A 39 -7.31 -9.78 2.38
C GLY A 39 -6.14 -8.93 2.85
N CYS A 40 -6.38 -7.64 2.99
CA CYS A 40 -5.38 -6.67 3.43
C CYS A 40 -5.96 -5.57 4.31
N LYS A 41 -5.07 -4.93 5.07
CA LYS A 41 -5.33 -3.64 5.73
C LYS A 41 -4.56 -2.56 5.01
N PHE A 42 -5.20 -1.42 4.80
CA PHE A 42 -4.64 -0.32 4.05
C PHE A 42 -4.96 1.02 4.71
N PHE A 43 -4.24 2.04 4.29
CA PHE A 43 -4.60 3.43 4.56
C PHE A 43 -4.17 4.34 3.42
N TRP A 44 -4.80 5.51 3.31
CA TRP A 44 -4.31 6.63 2.52
C TRP A 44 -4.41 7.92 3.33
N GLU A 45 -3.58 8.89 2.97
CA GLU A 45 -3.64 10.22 3.58
C GLU A 45 -4.68 11.06 2.87
N GLU A 46 -5.46 11.80 3.65
CA GLU A 46 -6.49 12.70 3.15
C GLU A 46 -5.83 13.90 2.44
N GLY A 47 -6.14 14.08 1.15
CA GLY A 47 -5.57 15.10 0.29
C GLY A 47 -6.49 15.52 -0.86
N LYS A 48 -5.96 16.27 -1.83
CA LYS A 48 -6.73 16.72 -3.01
C LYS A 48 -7.10 15.58 -3.97
N GLU A 49 -6.43 14.44 -3.84
CA GLU A 49 -6.60 13.23 -4.63
C GLU A 49 -7.10 12.10 -3.71
N ASN A 50 -8.22 12.36 -3.04
CA ASN A 50 -8.92 11.31 -2.29
C ASN A 50 -9.72 10.46 -3.27
N PRO A 51 -9.76 9.13 -3.09
CA PRO A 51 -10.73 8.30 -3.80
C PRO A 51 -12.11 8.66 -3.24
N SER A 52 -12.84 9.50 -3.97
CA SER A 52 -13.96 10.30 -3.45
C SER A 52 -15.19 9.50 -3.03
N GLN A 53 -15.19 8.17 -3.18
CA GLN A 53 -16.39 7.34 -3.10
C GLN A 53 -16.13 5.93 -2.55
N VAL A 54 -15.03 5.74 -1.81
CA VAL A 54 -14.77 4.44 -1.19
C VAL A 54 -15.59 4.32 0.08
N GLU A 55 -16.52 3.38 0.08
CA GLU A 55 -17.37 3.04 1.22
C GLU A 55 -17.21 1.55 1.57
N ALA A 56 -17.69 1.15 2.74
CA ALA A 56 -17.78 -0.27 3.07
C ALA A 56 -18.70 -0.98 2.07
N GLY A 57 -18.24 -2.08 1.51
CA GLY A 57 -18.90 -2.82 0.44
C GLY A 57 -18.41 -2.49 -0.97
N SER A 58 -17.68 -1.38 -1.17
CA SER A 58 -17.10 -1.03 -2.46
C SER A 58 -16.12 -2.10 -2.94
N GLN A 59 -16.17 -2.40 -4.24
CA GLN A 59 -15.17 -3.24 -4.92
C GLN A 59 -14.07 -2.33 -5.45
N LEU A 60 -12.83 -2.60 -5.05
CA LEU A 60 -11.64 -1.85 -5.44
C LEU A 60 -10.65 -2.77 -6.15
N ASP A 61 -9.88 -2.21 -7.08
CA ASP A 61 -8.69 -2.87 -7.62
C ASP A 61 -7.45 -2.31 -6.93
N PHE A 62 -6.79 -3.13 -6.10
CA PHE A 62 -5.55 -2.78 -5.44
C PHE A 62 -4.39 -3.01 -6.39
N LYS A 63 -3.72 -1.92 -6.79
CA LYS A 63 -2.53 -1.99 -7.62
C LYS A 63 -1.26 -1.93 -6.75
N LEU A 64 -0.77 -3.09 -6.34
CA LEU A 64 0.41 -3.23 -5.48
C LEU A 64 1.71 -3.12 -6.28
N GLU A 65 2.67 -2.35 -5.78
CA GLU A 65 4.02 -2.32 -6.35
C GLU A 65 4.79 -3.61 -6.03
N MET A 66 5.28 -4.28 -7.08
CA MET A 66 6.15 -5.45 -6.93
C MET A 66 7.58 -5.02 -6.64
N PRO A 67 8.27 -5.68 -5.70
CA PRO A 67 9.68 -5.41 -5.45
C PRO A 67 10.53 -5.72 -6.69
N GLY A 68 11.08 -4.68 -7.30
CA GLY A 68 11.90 -4.79 -8.49
C GLY A 68 13.33 -5.16 -8.13
N TYR A 69 13.64 -6.46 -8.03
CA TYR A 69 15.00 -6.88 -7.71
C TYR A 69 16.04 -6.48 -8.78
N TYR A 70 15.68 -6.28 -10.06
CA TYR A 70 16.72 -6.17 -11.10
C TYR A 70 16.44 -5.35 -12.38
N LYS A 71 15.34 -4.60 -12.52
CA LYS A 71 15.12 -3.77 -13.72
C LYS A 71 14.47 -2.44 -13.36
N LYS A 72 14.88 -1.36 -14.04
CA LYS A 72 14.40 0.04 -13.87
C LYS A 72 12.90 0.26 -14.15
N THR A 73 12.11 -0.81 -14.24
CA THR A 73 10.69 -0.78 -14.58
C THR A 73 9.89 -1.24 -13.38
N LEU A 74 9.06 -0.35 -12.84
CA LEU A 74 8.10 -0.69 -11.80
C LEU A 74 7.08 -1.68 -12.37
N LYS A 75 6.91 -2.81 -11.69
CA LYS A 75 5.87 -3.80 -11.98
C LYS A 75 4.78 -3.68 -10.94
N TYR A 76 3.56 -4.00 -11.34
CA TYR A 76 2.40 -3.96 -10.46
C TYR A 76 1.65 -5.27 -10.50
N VAL A 77 1.04 -5.61 -9.38
CA VAL A 77 0.09 -6.71 -9.25
C VAL A 77 -1.27 -6.10 -8.92
N HIS A 78 -2.30 -6.58 -9.61
CA HIS A 78 -3.68 -6.12 -9.48
C HIS A 78 -4.45 -7.14 -8.66
N ILE A 79 -5.11 -6.70 -7.60
CA ILE A 79 -5.90 -7.55 -6.71
C ILE A 79 -7.27 -6.94 -6.53
N PRO A 80 -8.34 -7.54 -7.09
CA PRO A 80 -9.69 -7.13 -6.77
C PRO A 80 -9.96 -7.41 -5.29
N ALA A 81 -10.58 -6.46 -4.59
CA ALA A 81 -10.88 -6.60 -3.18
C ALA A 81 -12.17 -5.87 -2.82
N LYS A 82 -12.92 -6.43 -1.89
CA LYS A 82 -14.12 -5.82 -1.33
C LYS A 82 -13.78 -5.13 -0.01
N VAL A 83 -14.04 -3.84 0.10
CA VAL A 83 -13.86 -3.11 1.36
C VAL A 83 -14.86 -3.63 2.39
N ILE A 84 -14.39 -4.01 3.56
CA ILE A 84 -15.21 -4.53 4.67
C ILE A 84 -15.49 -3.43 5.68
N TRP A 85 -14.51 -2.57 5.95
CA TRP A 85 -14.66 -1.46 6.88
C TRP A 85 -13.73 -0.31 6.50
N LEU A 86 -14.12 0.89 6.92
CA LEU A 86 -13.33 2.11 6.84
C LEU A 86 -13.43 2.84 8.18
N SER A 87 -12.34 3.47 8.58
CA SER A 87 -12.27 4.36 9.74
C SER A 87 -11.45 5.58 9.37
N GLN A 88 -11.88 6.76 9.79
CA GLN A 88 -11.12 7.99 9.61
C GLN A 88 -10.50 8.40 10.94
N GLU A 89 -9.18 8.57 10.94
CA GLU A 89 -8.42 9.08 12.09
C GLU A 89 -7.49 10.21 11.62
N ASP A 90 -7.67 11.38 12.22
CA ASP A 90 -7.00 12.63 11.83
C ASP A 90 -7.12 12.93 10.32
N LYS A 91 -6.00 12.84 9.59
CA LYS A 91 -5.88 13.08 8.14
C LYS A 91 -5.61 11.79 7.38
N CYS A 92 -6.01 10.65 7.93
CA CYS A 92 -5.81 9.34 7.32
C CYS A 92 -7.14 8.59 7.32
N VAL A 93 -7.39 7.89 6.22
CA VAL A 93 -8.46 6.89 6.15
C VAL A 93 -7.81 5.53 6.20
N PHE A 94 -8.22 4.73 7.17
CA PHE A 94 -7.83 3.34 7.35
C PHE A 94 -8.96 2.44 6.88
N GLY A 95 -8.59 1.26 6.38
CA GLY A 95 -9.58 0.28 5.96
C GLY A 95 -9.05 -1.13 5.95
N GLY A 96 -10.00 -2.06 5.87
CA GLY A 96 -9.75 -3.46 5.60
C GLY A 96 -10.52 -3.89 4.36
N ALA A 97 -9.87 -4.64 3.49
CA ALA A 97 -10.50 -5.25 2.33
C ALA A 97 -10.27 -6.77 2.31
N GLU A 98 -11.26 -7.50 1.84
CA GLU A 98 -11.22 -8.95 1.64
C GLU A 98 -11.07 -9.25 0.16
N PHE A 99 -10.29 -10.28 -0.17
CA PHE A 99 -10.14 -10.74 -1.55
C PHE A 99 -11.28 -11.69 -1.90
N PRO A 100 -12.01 -11.44 -3.02
CA PRO A 100 -13.18 -12.23 -3.36
C PRO A 100 -12.76 -13.61 -3.86
N GLY A 101 -13.08 -14.63 -3.08
CA GLY A 101 -12.85 -16.03 -3.43
C GLY A 101 -11.37 -16.43 -3.32
N GLU A 102 -11.05 -17.60 -3.90
CA GLU A 102 -9.69 -18.11 -3.87
C GLU A 102 -8.82 -17.42 -4.91
N LEU A 103 -7.72 -16.81 -4.46
CA LEU A 103 -6.73 -16.21 -5.36
C LEU A 103 -6.03 -17.30 -6.19
N SER A 104 -5.59 -16.94 -7.41
CA SER A 104 -4.74 -17.84 -8.19
C SER A 104 -3.39 -18.08 -7.48
N GLU A 105 -2.79 -19.24 -7.70
CA GLU A 105 -1.46 -19.56 -7.12
C GLU A 105 -0.40 -18.53 -7.52
N ASP A 106 -0.40 -18.05 -8.77
CA ASP A 106 0.48 -16.97 -9.22
C ASP A 106 0.32 -15.70 -8.38
N LEU A 107 -0.92 -15.35 -8.02
CA LEU A 107 -1.20 -14.17 -7.22
C LEU A 107 -0.79 -14.36 -5.76
N LYS A 108 -1.05 -15.55 -5.19
CA LYS A 108 -0.58 -15.93 -3.86
C LYS A 108 0.96 -15.85 -3.78
N ASP A 109 1.66 -16.33 -4.80
CA ASP A 109 3.12 -16.26 -4.87
C ASP A 109 3.65 -14.83 -5.00
N ASN A 110 2.96 -13.98 -5.77
CA ASN A 110 3.30 -12.55 -5.83
C ASN A 110 3.12 -11.86 -4.47
N ILE A 111 2.02 -12.13 -3.75
CA ILE A 111 1.80 -11.60 -2.39
C ILE A 111 2.91 -12.08 -1.45
N ARG A 112 3.26 -13.37 -1.48
CA ARG A 112 4.36 -13.92 -0.68
C ARG A 112 5.68 -13.21 -0.96
N GLN A 113 6.00 -12.94 -2.23
CA GLN A 113 7.20 -12.20 -2.61
C GLN A 113 7.20 -10.76 -2.09
N ILE A 114 6.07 -10.05 -2.19
CA ILE A 114 5.91 -8.69 -1.64
C ILE A 114 6.14 -8.71 -0.12
N VAL A 115 5.44 -9.61 0.60
CA VAL A 115 5.54 -9.73 2.06
C VAL A 115 6.95 -10.09 2.50
N TRP A 116 7.59 -11.05 1.82
CA TRP A 116 8.94 -11.46 2.14
C TRP A 116 9.94 -10.32 1.96
N HIS A 117 9.85 -9.60 0.84
CA HIS A 117 10.71 -8.44 0.61
C HIS A 117 10.48 -7.33 1.64
N TRP A 118 9.22 -7.02 1.93
CA TRP A 118 8.87 -6.03 2.94
C TRP A 118 9.40 -6.41 4.33
N ASN A 119 9.23 -7.67 4.73
CA ASN A 119 9.79 -8.21 5.97
C ASN A 119 11.32 -8.14 5.98
N PHE A 120 11.98 -8.46 4.88
CA PHE A 120 13.42 -8.32 4.73
C PHE A 120 13.88 -6.86 4.90
N LEU A 121 13.18 -5.90 4.31
CA LEU A 121 13.49 -4.47 4.48
C LEU A 121 13.32 -4.05 5.95
N ASN A 122 12.23 -4.46 6.60
CA ASN A 122 11.96 -4.13 7.99
C ASN A 122 12.94 -4.81 8.95
N SER A 123 13.37 -6.05 8.70
CA SER A 123 14.34 -6.75 9.55
C SER A 123 15.77 -6.22 9.37
N THR A 124 16.13 -5.84 8.13
CA THR A 124 17.49 -5.41 7.77
C THR A 124 17.74 -3.95 8.10
N PHE A 125 16.73 -3.09 7.92
CA PHE A 125 16.86 -1.65 8.10
C PHE A 125 16.07 -1.09 9.30
N GLY A 126 15.17 -1.87 9.90
CA GLY A 126 14.40 -1.46 11.08
C GLY A 126 15.24 -1.36 12.36
N SER A 127 16.39 -2.06 12.43
CA SER A 127 17.38 -1.92 13.49
C SER A 127 18.19 -0.63 13.42
N PHE A 128 18.23 0.04 12.25
CA PHE A 128 18.93 1.32 12.03
C PHE A 128 18.06 2.57 12.32
N MET A 129 16.81 2.38 12.76
CA MET A 129 15.86 3.45 13.09
C MET A 129 15.44 3.50 14.57
N ARG A 130 16.15 2.79 15.46
CA ARG A 130 16.08 3.04 16.91
C ARG A 130 17.16 4.02 17.34
#